data_AF-A0A2J8VNE3-F1
#
_entry.id   AF-A0A2J8VNE3-F1
#
_cell.length_a   1.000
_cell.length_b   1.000
_cell.length_c   1.000
_cell.angle_alpha   90.00
_cell.angle_beta   90.00
_cell.angle_gamma   90.00
#
_symmetry.space_group_name_H-M   'P 1'
#
loop_
_entity.id
_entity.type
_entity.pdbx_description
1 polymer ?
#
loop_
_entity_poly.entity_id
_entity_poly.type
_entity_poly.pdbx_seq_one_letter_code
_entity_poly.pdbx_strand_id
1 'polypeptide(L)'
;MTIEDLPDFPLEGNPLFGRYPFIFSASDTPVIFSISAAPMPSDCEFSFFDPNDASCQEILFDPKTSVSELFAILRQWVPQVQQNIDIIGNEVMWKQL
;
A
#
# COMPACT_ATOMS: atom_id res chain seq x y z
N MET A 1 15.86 -11.83 -27.50
CA MET A 1 15.34 -12.93 -26.67
C MET A 1 13.83 -12.91 -26.81
N THR A 2 13.27 -13.97 -27.36
CA THR A 2 11.86 -14.17 -27.66
C THR A 2 11.08 -14.39 -26.35
N ILE A 3 9.84 -13.91 -26.31
CA ILE A 3 8.93 -13.91 -25.15
C ILE A 3 8.32 -15.31 -24.87
N GLU A 4 8.91 -16.38 -25.37
CA GLU A 4 8.26 -17.69 -25.53
C GLU A 4 8.69 -18.75 -24.49
N ASP A 5 8.79 -18.39 -23.20
CA ASP A 5 9.08 -19.40 -22.16
C ASP A 5 8.53 -19.04 -20.77
N LEU A 6 7.35 -18.43 -20.69
CA LEU A 6 6.59 -18.36 -19.43
C LEU A 6 5.48 -19.43 -19.48
N PRO A 7 5.33 -20.29 -18.45
CA PRO A 7 4.27 -21.28 -18.44
C PRO A 7 2.91 -20.60 -18.55
N ASP A 8 2.09 -21.07 -19.49
CA ASP A 8 0.69 -20.67 -19.67
C ASP A 8 -0.04 -20.87 -18.34
N PHE A 9 -0.31 -19.76 -17.63
CA PHE A 9 -1.10 -19.80 -16.41
C PHE A 9 -2.54 -20.17 -16.82
N PRO A 10 -3.14 -21.24 -16.26
CA PRO A 10 -4.51 -21.58 -16.61
C PRO A 10 -5.42 -20.40 -16.26
N LEU A 11 -6.07 -19.83 -17.27
CA LEU A 11 -7.16 -18.85 -17.14
C LEU A 11 -8.44 -19.55 -16.67
N GLU A 12 -8.34 -20.26 -15.54
CA GLU A 12 -9.46 -20.99 -14.96
C GLU A 12 -9.59 -20.62 -13.48
N GLY A 13 -10.34 -19.54 -13.27
CA GLY A 13 -11.28 -19.40 -12.15
C GLY A 13 -10.82 -19.74 -10.73
N ASN A 14 -9.55 -19.57 -10.39
CA ASN A 14 -9.07 -19.70 -9.02
C ASN A 14 -8.84 -18.31 -8.42
N PRO A 15 -9.60 -17.90 -7.40
CA PRO A 15 -9.27 -16.68 -6.69
C PRO A 15 -7.96 -16.97 -5.95
N LEU A 16 -6.84 -16.42 -6.42
CA LEU A 16 -5.56 -16.37 -5.70
C LEU A 16 -5.65 -15.54 -4.39
N PHE A 17 -6.86 -15.36 -3.84
CA PHE A 17 -7.14 -14.93 -2.47
C PHE A 17 -6.73 -15.97 -1.41
N GLY A 18 -6.20 -17.13 -1.80
CA GLY A 18 -5.97 -18.27 -0.91
C GLY A 18 -4.64 -18.33 -0.15
N ARG A 19 -3.79 -17.28 -0.14
CA ARG A 19 -2.49 -17.34 0.59
C ARG A 19 -2.07 -16.10 1.37
N TYR A 20 -2.85 -15.03 1.32
CA TYR A 20 -2.68 -13.92 2.26
C TYR A 20 -3.90 -13.91 3.16
N PRO A 21 -3.74 -14.06 4.49
CA PRO A 21 -4.84 -13.87 5.43
C PRO A 21 -5.15 -12.38 5.44
N PHE A 22 -5.80 -11.88 4.38
CA PHE A 22 -6.40 -10.57 4.43
C PHE A 22 -7.46 -10.66 5.52
N ILE A 23 -7.23 -9.90 6.59
CA ILE A 23 -8.06 -9.82 7.79
C ILE A 23 -9.34 -9.01 7.50
N PHE A 24 -9.83 -9.05 6.27
CA PHE A 24 -11.19 -8.66 5.99
C PHE A 24 -12.03 -9.85 6.42
N SER A 25 -12.94 -9.65 7.39
CA SER A 25 -14.06 -10.58 7.53
C SER A 25 -14.60 -10.80 6.13
N ALA A 26 -14.60 -12.05 5.67
CA ALA A 26 -14.88 -12.43 4.29
C ALA A 26 -16.26 -11.90 3.88
N SER A 27 -16.28 -10.65 3.49
CA SER A 27 -17.40 -9.93 2.92
C SER A 27 -17.34 -10.31 1.46
N ASP A 28 -18.43 -10.85 0.94
CA ASP A 28 -18.59 -11.08 -0.51
C ASP A 28 -18.46 -9.79 -1.33
N THR A 29 -18.38 -8.63 -0.66
CA THR A 29 -18.16 -7.31 -1.27
C THR A 29 -16.76 -6.77 -1.00
N PRO A 30 -16.10 -6.17 -2.02
CA PRO A 30 -14.79 -5.55 -1.83
C PRO A 30 -14.89 -4.35 -0.87
N VAL A 31 -13.87 -4.18 -0.02
CA VAL A 31 -13.74 -2.99 0.82
C VAL A 31 -13.23 -1.83 -0.03
N ILE A 32 -14.01 -0.74 -0.07
CA ILE A 32 -13.69 0.46 -0.85
C ILE A 32 -13.30 1.58 0.11
N PHE A 33 -12.11 2.14 -0.09
CA PHE A 33 -11.65 3.32 0.63
C PHE A 33 -11.87 4.57 -0.21
N SER A 34 -12.25 5.67 0.44
CA SER A 34 -12.30 6.98 -0.20
C SER A 34 -10.93 7.37 -0.76
N ILE A 35 -10.94 8.11 -1.87
CA ILE A 35 -9.69 8.67 -2.39
C ILE A 35 -9.14 9.70 -1.41
N SER A 36 -7.85 9.61 -1.10
CA SER A 36 -7.12 10.61 -0.34
C SER A 36 -5.87 11.07 -1.07
N ALA A 37 -5.39 12.26 -0.73
CA ALA A 37 -4.07 12.73 -1.09
C ALA A 37 -3.02 12.12 -0.14
N ALA A 38 -1.76 12.08 -0.57
CA ALA A 38 -0.68 11.67 0.32
C ALA A 38 -0.48 12.78 1.37
N PRO A 39 -0.52 12.46 2.67
CA PRO A 39 -0.32 13.45 3.72
C PRO A 39 1.13 13.94 3.66
N MET A 40 1.33 15.25 3.48
CA MET A 40 2.64 15.86 3.41
C MET A 40 2.91 16.73 4.63
N PRO A 41 4.14 16.69 5.18
CA PRO A 41 4.53 17.63 6.22
C PRO A 41 4.61 19.04 5.64
N SER A 42 4.24 20.04 6.44
CA SER A 42 4.17 21.46 6.03
C SER A 42 5.51 22.01 5.53
N ASP A 43 6.61 21.46 6.03
CA ASP A 43 7.97 21.93 5.78
C ASP A 43 8.75 21.02 4.81
N CYS A 44 8.05 20.25 3.97
CA CYS A 44 8.70 19.31 3.04
C CYS A 44 9.42 20.03 1.89
N GLU A 45 10.70 19.71 1.66
CA GLU A 45 11.49 20.22 0.54
C GLU A 45 11.06 19.63 -0.81
N PHE A 46 10.47 18.43 -0.79
CA PHE A 46 10.08 17.68 -1.99
C PHE A 46 8.56 17.51 -2.08
N SER A 47 8.04 17.33 -3.30
CA SER A 47 6.61 17.06 -3.54
C SER A 47 6.23 15.57 -3.45
N PHE A 48 7.09 14.74 -2.87
CA PHE A 48 6.88 13.30 -2.71
C PHE A 48 7.13 12.88 -1.26
N PHE A 49 6.51 11.77 -0.86
CA PHE A 49 6.65 11.18 0.46
C PHE A 49 7.94 10.36 0.55
N ASP A 50 8.80 10.69 1.50
CA ASP A 50 10.01 9.93 1.79
C ASP A 50 9.86 9.20 3.13
N PRO A 51 9.65 7.87 3.15
CA PRO A 51 9.57 7.11 4.39
C PRO A 51 10.84 7.13 5.26
N ASN A 52 11.96 7.65 4.76
CA ASN A 52 13.20 7.82 5.51
C ASN A 52 13.31 9.19 6.20
N ASP A 53 12.46 10.15 5.82
CA ASP A 53 12.42 11.46 6.45
C ASP A 53 11.66 11.42 7.78
N ALA A 54 12.18 12.12 8.79
CA ALA A 54 11.62 12.06 10.15
C ALA A 54 10.19 12.59 10.22
N SER A 55 9.87 13.66 9.48
CA SER A 55 8.52 14.24 9.46
C SER A 55 7.53 13.35 8.72
N CYS A 56 7.97 12.69 7.65
CA CYS A 56 7.16 11.69 6.96
C CYS A 56 6.94 10.43 7.82
N GLN A 57 7.93 9.99 8.59
CA GLN A 57 7.75 8.87 9.52
C GLN A 57 6.75 9.17 10.63
N GLU A 58 6.76 10.39 11.18
CA GLU A 58 5.76 10.81 12.17
C GLU A 58 4.34 10.66 11.61
N ILE A 59 4.12 11.07 10.36
CA ILE A 59 2.84 10.89 9.67
C ILE A 59 2.55 9.40 9.41
N LEU A 60 3.53 8.62 8.96
CA LEU A 60 3.34 7.20 8.63
C LEU A 60 2.85 6.40 9.84
N PHE A 61 3.42 6.67 11.00
CA PHE A 61 3.12 5.96 12.26
C PHE A 61 2.06 6.66 13.12
N ASP A 62 1.53 7.83 12.71
CA ASP A 62 0.46 8.51 13.44
C ASP A 62 -0.81 7.64 13.41
N PRO A 63 -1.42 7.30 14.57
CA PRO A 63 -2.68 6.58 14.61
C PRO A 63 -3.82 7.27 13.85
N LYS A 64 -3.76 8.59 13.64
CA LYS A 64 -4.75 9.38 12.89
C LYS A 64 -4.63 9.21 11.38
N THR A 65 -3.48 8.76 10.87
CA THR A 65 -3.29 8.51 9.45
C THR A 65 -4.19 7.37 9.02
N SER A 66 -5.03 7.64 8.04
CA SER A 66 -6.03 6.70 7.51
C SER A 66 -5.42 5.70 6.53
N VAL A 67 -6.08 4.57 6.37
CA VAL A 67 -5.70 3.56 5.35
C VAL A 67 -5.71 4.16 3.93
N SER A 68 -6.65 5.06 3.62
CA SER A 68 -6.71 5.78 2.34
C SER A 68 -5.49 6.66 2.05
N GLU A 69 -4.91 7.26 3.09
CA GLU A 69 -3.69 8.08 3.01
C GLU A 69 -2.45 7.21 2.81
N LEU A 70 -2.38 6.05 3.49
CA LEU A 70 -1.31 5.07 3.25
C LEU A 70 -1.33 4.54 1.80
N PHE A 71 -2.51 4.26 1.26
CA PHE A 71 -2.65 3.95 -0.17
C PHE A 71 -2.27 5.12 -1.07
N ALA A 72 -2.43 6.37 -0.63
CA ALA A 72 -1.98 7.53 -1.38
C ALA A 72 -0.46 7.63 -1.46
N ILE A 73 0.24 7.27 -0.37
CA ILE A 73 1.71 7.18 -0.34
C ILE A 73 2.19 6.07 -1.28
N LEU A 74 1.60 4.86 -1.19
CA LEU A 74 1.95 3.74 -2.06
C LEU A 74 1.79 4.06 -3.56
N ARG A 75 0.77 4.84 -3.92
CA ARG A 75 0.52 5.25 -5.32
C ARG A 75 1.58 6.15 -5.91
N GLN A 76 2.40 6.83 -5.11
CA GLN A 76 3.50 7.67 -5.63
C GLN A 76 4.62 6.82 -6.23
N TRP A 77 4.82 5.61 -5.71
CA TRP A 77 5.74 4.60 -6.26
C TRP A 77 7.18 5.07 -6.48
N VAL A 78 7.66 6.01 -5.64
CA VAL A 78 9.05 6.48 -5.66
C VAL A 78 10.00 5.41 -5.07
N PRO A 79 11.30 5.39 -5.41
CA PRO A 79 12.23 4.34 -4.96
C PRO A 79 12.24 4.12 -3.44
N GLN A 80 12.14 5.20 -2.65
CA GLN A 80 12.11 5.17 -1.19
C GLN A 80 10.85 4.49 -0.66
N VAL A 81 9.70 4.73 -1.30
CA VAL A 81 8.42 4.07 -0.97
C VAL A 81 8.46 2.58 -1.33
N GLN A 82 9.06 2.24 -2.47
CA GLN A 82 9.21 0.83 -2.88
C GLN A 82 10.08 0.04 -1.90
N GLN A 83 11.17 0.62 -1.42
CA GLN A 83 12.09 -0.02 -0.48
C GLN A 83 11.48 -0.24 0.90
N ASN A 84 10.47 0.55 1.28
CA ASN A 84 9.79 0.50 2.58
C ASN A 84 8.34 -0.02 2.48
N ILE A 85 8.03 -0.78 1.43
CA ILE A 85 6.67 -1.28 1.16
C ILE A 85 6.14 -2.19 2.28
N ASP A 86 7.03 -2.91 2.94
CA ASP A 86 6.74 -3.77 4.09
C ASP A 86 6.25 -2.96 5.29
N ILE A 87 6.91 -1.84 5.60
CA ILE A 87 6.53 -0.95 6.69
C ILE A 87 5.15 -0.36 6.41
N ILE A 88 4.95 0.20 5.20
CA ILE A 88 3.67 0.83 4.83
C ILE A 88 2.54 -0.21 4.78
N GLY A 89 2.83 -1.42 4.27
CA GLY A 89 1.87 -2.53 4.24
C GLY A 89 1.46 -3.02 5.62
N ASN A 90 2.39 -3.07 6.57
CA ASN A 90 2.08 -3.41 7.96
C ASN A 90 1.15 -2.38 8.60
N GLU A 91 1.37 -1.08 8.38
CA GLU A 91 0.47 -0.03 8.88
C GLU A 91 -0.95 -0.16 8.30
N VAL A 92 -1.08 -0.49 7.01
CA VAL A 92 -2.38 -0.77 6.38
C VAL A 92 -3.07 -1.96 7.05
N MET A 93 -2.34 -3.05 7.33
CA MET A 93 -2.91 -4.21 7.99
C MET A 93 -3.32 -3.92 9.45
N TRP A 94 -2.47 -3.21 10.20
CA TRP A 94 -2.74 -2.89 11.61
C TRP A 94 -3.92 -1.94 11.79
N LYS A 95 -4.06 -0.93 10.94
CA LYS A 95 -5.16 0.05 11.03
C LYS A 95 -6.51 -0.50 10.56
N GLN A 96 -6.51 -1.71 10.01
CA GLN A 96 -7.71 -2.41 9.55
C GLN A 96 -8.24 -3.44 10.58
N LEU A 97 -7.44 -3.74 11.62
CA LEU A 97 -7.81 -4.57 12.78
C LEU A 97 -8.50 -3.75 13.87
#